data_AF-A0A816E8U1-F1
#
_entry.id   AF-A0A816E8U1-F1
#
_cell.length_a   1.000
_cell.length_b   1.000
_cell.length_c   1.000
_cell.angle_alpha   90.00
_cell.angle_beta   90.00
_cell.angle_gamma   90.00
#
_symmetry.space_group_name_H-M   'P 1'
#
loop_
_entity.id
_entity.type
_entity.pdbx_description
1 polymer ?
#
loop_
_entity_poly.entity_id
_entity_poly.type
_entity_poly.pdbx_seq_one_letter_code
_entity_poly.pdbx_strand_id
1 'polypeptide(L)'
;MSKENIRFYIKTRTALNIQPRVIYDELYAVHGDQVPCLRTVERWCKRFREGRDNLEDEARPGRPVTETTTENIEQVRLVIDDDPRVSIEEIQEQTGPSYGTTQRILVDHLQLTKVTARYLPKQLTDFQRSERVRICKE
;
A
#
# COMPACT_ATOMS: atom_id res chain seq x y z
N MET A 1 -4.95 7.95 -28.15
CA MET A 1 -4.39 9.14 -27.46
C MET A 1 -4.28 8.84 -25.98
N SER A 2 -3.17 9.20 -25.32
CA SER A 2 -3.08 9.08 -23.85
C SER A 2 -4.02 10.09 -23.19
N LYS A 3 -4.45 9.81 -21.95
CA LYS A 3 -5.29 10.72 -21.17
C LYS A 3 -4.59 12.08 -20.97
N GLU A 4 -3.28 12.07 -20.81
CA GLU A 4 -2.45 13.27 -20.67
C GLU A 4 -2.47 14.14 -21.93
N ASN A 5 -2.39 13.54 -23.12
CA ASN A 5 -2.42 14.31 -24.37
C ASN A 5 -3.77 15.03 -24.56
N ILE A 6 -4.87 14.37 -24.19
CA ILE A 6 -6.20 15.00 -24.23
C ILE A 6 -6.28 16.15 -23.21
N ARG A 7 -5.75 15.96 -21.99
CA ARG A 7 -5.71 17.01 -20.96
C ARG A 7 -4.82 18.18 -21.37
N PHE A 8 -3.68 17.92 -22.00
CA PHE A 8 -2.80 18.95 -22.56
C PHE A 8 -3.52 19.76 -23.63
N TYR A 9 -4.23 19.10 -24.55
CA TYR A 9 -5.05 19.79 -25.55
C TYR A 9 -6.11 20.68 -24.90
N ILE A 10 -6.83 20.16 -23.91
CA ILE A 10 -7.85 20.93 -23.19
C ILE A 10 -7.19 22.14 -22.49
N LYS A 11 -6.02 21.96 -21.86
CA LYS A 11 -5.27 23.03 -21.20
C LYS A 11 -4.91 24.16 -22.17
N THR A 12 -4.29 23.83 -23.29
CA THR A 12 -3.86 24.80 -24.31
C THR A 12 -5.05 25.58 -24.87
N ARG A 13 -6.16 24.89 -25.21
CA ARG A 13 -7.38 25.54 -25.73
C ARG A 13 -8.13 26.36 -24.68
N THR A 14 -8.09 25.93 -23.41
CA THR A 14 -8.66 26.72 -22.30
C THR A 14 -7.86 28.01 -22.08
N ALA A 15 -6.54 27.98 -22.21
CA ALA A 15 -5.70 29.19 -22.12
C ALA A 15 -5.99 30.20 -23.26
N LEU A 16 -6.45 29.71 -24.42
CA LEU A 16 -6.94 30.54 -25.53
C LEU A 16 -8.39 31.04 -25.34
N ASN A 17 -9.00 30.82 -24.17
CA ASN A 17 -10.38 31.20 -23.85
C ASN A 17 -11.45 30.58 -24.78
N ILE A 18 -11.17 29.40 -25.34
CA ILE A 18 -12.13 28.67 -26.17
C ILE A 18 -13.19 28.00 -25.29
N GLN A 19 -14.43 28.00 -25.75
CA GLN A 19 -15.55 27.40 -25.03
C GLN A 19 -15.40 25.86 -24.95
N PRO A 20 -15.69 25.22 -23.80
CA PRO A 20 -15.52 23.77 -23.63
C PRO A 20 -16.28 22.91 -24.65
N ARG A 21 -17.42 23.41 -25.15
CA ARG A 21 -18.22 22.74 -26.19
C ARG A 21 -17.43 22.60 -27.48
N VAL A 22 -16.78 23.68 -27.93
CA VAL A 22 -15.97 23.69 -29.15
C VAL A 22 -14.75 22.77 -28.99
N ILE A 23 -14.12 22.78 -27.81
CA ILE A 23 -12.99 21.88 -27.51
C ILE A 23 -13.43 20.41 -27.62
N TYR A 24 -14.62 20.07 -27.10
CA TYR A 24 -15.17 18.72 -27.22
C TYR A 24 -15.46 18.35 -28.67
N ASP A 25 -16.09 19.24 -29.45
CA ASP A 25 -16.43 18.98 -30.85
C ASP A 25 -15.15 18.78 -31.70
N GLU A 26 -14.10 19.59 -31.49
CA GLU A 26 -12.79 19.41 -32.12
C GLU A 26 -12.15 18.07 -31.77
N LEU A 27 -12.15 17.70 -30.49
CA LEU A 27 -11.61 16.42 -30.03
C LEU A 27 -12.41 15.25 -30.64
N TYR A 28 -13.75 15.34 -30.64
CA TYR A 28 -14.63 14.30 -31.14
C TYR A 28 -14.49 14.12 -32.67
N ALA A 29 -14.32 15.21 -33.42
CA ALA A 29 -14.10 15.15 -34.86
C ALA A 29 -12.84 14.35 -35.24
N VAL A 30 -11.79 14.40 -34.41
CA VAL A 30 -10.51 13.72 -34.68
C VAL A 30 -10.45 12.31 -34.07
N HIS A 31 -11.06 12.11 -32.89
CA HIS A 31 -10.85 10.90 -32.08
C HIS A 31 -12.12 10.11 -31.77
N GLY A 32 -13.31 10.60 -32.16
CA GLY A 32 -14.59 9.94 -31.97
C GLY A 32 -14.85 9.49 -30.53
N ASP A 33 -15.25 8.24 -30.34
CA ASP A 33 -15.67 7.69 -29.05
C ASP A 33 -14.52 7.49 -28.04
N GLN A 34 -13.26 7.73 -28.44
CA GLN A 34 -12.12 7.70 -27.52
C GLN A 34 -12.01 8.98 -26.67
N VAL A 35 -12.85 9.98 -26.94
CA VAL A 35 -12.85 11.28 -26.27
C VAL A 35 -13.67 11.22 -24.97
N PRO A 36 -13.20 11.85 -23.88
CA PRO A 36 -14.00 11.98 -22.67
C PRO A 36 -15.29 12.77 -22.95
N CYS A 37 -16.37 12.42 -22.24
CA CYS A 37 -17.63 13.13 -22.39
C CYS A 37 -17.50 14.64 -22.12
N LEU A 38 -18.39 15.44 -22.70
CA LEU A 38 -18.40 16.91 -22.58
C LEU A 38 -18.25 17.39 -21.13
N ARG A 39 -18.94 16.76 -20.17
CA ARG A 39 -18.87 17.09 -18.74
C ARG A 39 -17.47 16.95 -18.16
N THR A 40 -16.69 16.00 -18.66
CA THR A 40 -15.29 15.81 -18.26
C THR A 40 -14.41 16.90 -18.84
N VAL A 41 -14.63 17.29 -20.11
CA VAL A 41 -13.93 18.42 -20.75
C VAL A 41 -14.20 19.72 -19.99
N GLU A 42 -15.45 20.01 -19.66
CA GLU A 42 -15.85 21.18 -18.85
C GLU A 42 -15.18 21.20 -17.48
N ARG A 43 -15.13 20.05 -16.80
CA ARG A 43 -14.45 19.91 -15.50
C ARG A 43 -12.96 20.24 -15.61
N TRP A 44 -12.28 19.74 -16.65
CA TRP A 44 -10.87 20.05 -16.88
C TRP A 44 -10.65 21.51 -17.23
N CYS A 45 -11.49 22.10 -18.10
CA CYS A 45 -11.44 23.53 -18.40
C CYS A 45 -11.59 24.37 -17.13
N LYS A 46 -12.52 24.02 -16.24
CA LYS A 46 -12.71 24.69 -14.95
C LYS A 46 -11.44 24.59 -14.08
N ARG A 47 -10.88 23.38 -13.91
CA ARG A 47 -9.64 23.17 -13.14
C ARG A 47 -8.45 23.97 -13.68
N PHE A 48 -8.31 24.04 -15.00
CA PHE A 48 -7.24 24.83 -15.63
C PHE A 48 -7.44 26.33 -15.42
N ARG A 49 -8.68 26.84 -15.47
CA ARG A 49 -8.98 28.24 -15.13
C ARG A 49 -8.73 28.55 -13.66
N GLU A 50 -8.92 27.58 -12.77
CA GLU A 50 -8.61 27.68 -11.34
C GLU A 50 -7.11 27.56 -11.02
N GLY A 51 -6.24 27.46 -12.03
CA GLY A 51 -4.78 27.50 -11.86
C GLY A 51 -4.11 26.13 -11.67
N ARG A 52 -4.81 25.01 -11.90
CA ARG A 52 -4.16 23.68 -11.90
C ARG A 52 -3.28 23.54 -13.14
N ASP A 53 -2.00 23.22 -12.96
CA ASP A 53 -1.09 22.98 -14.09
C ASP A 53 -0.82 21.50 -14.41
N ASN A 54 -1.01 20.62 -13.43
CA ASN A 54 -0.70 19.19 -13.53
C ASN A 54 -1.71 18.44 -14.39
N LEU A 55 -1.20 17.71 -15.39
CA LEU A 55 -1.98 16.86 -16.30
C LEU A 55 -2.26 15.48 -15.72
N GLU A 56 -1.45 15.03 -14.77
CA GLU A 56 -1.58 13.72 -14.13
C GLU A 56 -2.76 13.69 -13.15
N ASP A 57 -3.24 12.47 -12.89
CA ASP A 57 -4.20 12.24 -11.81
C ASP A 57 -3.51 12.50 -10.47
N GLU A 58 -4.22 13.17 -9.56
CA GLU A 58 -3.74 13.31 -8.18
C GLU A 58 -3.73 11.93 -7.52
N ALA A 59 -2.85 11.77 -6.52
CA ALA A 59 -2.83 10.58 -5.69
C ALA A 59 -4.24 10.32 -5.16
N ARG A 60 -4.83 9.19 -5.57
CA ARG A 60 -6.16 8.80 -5.12
C ARG A 60 -6.04 8.40 -3.66
N PRO A 61 -6.83 8.97 -2.74
CA PRO A 61 -6.91 8.43 -1.39
C PRO A 61 -7.40 6.98 -1.52
N GLY A 62 -6.53 6.04 -1.13
CA GLY A 62 -6.85 4.63 -1.12
C GLY A 62 -7.90 4.31 -0.06
N ARG A 63 -8.20 3.02 0.14
CA ARG A 63 -8.99 2.59 1.28
C ARG A 63 -8.19 2.92 2.56
N PRO A 64 -8.75 3.67 3.53
CA PRO A 64 -8.07 3.89 4.80
C PRO A 64 -7.88 2.53 5.47
N VAL A 65 -6.64 2.24 5.86
CA VAL A 65 -6.29 1.04 6.59
C VAL A 65 -6.47 1.33 8.08
N THR A 66 -7.72 1.29 8.54
CA THR A 66 -8.08 1.67 9.91
C THR A 66 -7.47 0.75 10.97
N GLU A 67 -7.14 -0.50 10.61
CA GLU A 67 -6.69 -1.52 11.56
C GLU A 67 -5.16 -1.58 11.75
N THR A 68 -4.36 -0.82 10.98
CA THR A 68 -2.89 -0.79 11.10
C THR A 68 -2.42 0.52 11.72
N THR A 69 -2.97 0.83 12.88
CA THR A 69 -2.47 1.91 13.73
C THR A 69 -1.12 1.54 14.34
N THR A 70 -0.33 2.54 14.73
CA THR A 70 0.95 2.32 15.43
C THR A 70 0.77 1.54 16.73
N GLU A 71 -0.33 1.80 17.43
CA GLU A 71 -0.71 1.08 18.66
C GLU A 71 -0.90 -0.42 18.41
N ASN A 72 -1.66 -0.80 17.38
CA ASN A 72 -1.87 -2.21 17.05
C ASN A 72 -0.57 -2.90 16.63
N ILE A 73 0.32 -2.20 15.92
CA ILE A 73 1.65 -2.73 15.54
C ILE A 73 2.48 -3.01 16.80
N GLU A 74 2.48 -2.09 17.76
CA GLU A 74 3.21 -2.25 19.02
C GLU A 74 2.64 -3.39 19.87
N GLN A 75 1.32 -3.51 19.97
CA GLN A 75 0.68 -4.62 20.69
C GLN A 75 1.05 -5.98 20.09
N VAL A 76 0.96 -6.12 18.76
CA VAL A 76 1.38 -7.35 18.05
C VAL A 76 2.85 -7.65 18.30
N ARG A 77 3.72 -6.62 18.30
CA ARG A 77 5.14 -6.78 18.58
C ARG A 77 5.39 -7.33 19.99
N LEU A 78 4.72 -6.79 21.00
CA LEU A 78 4.88 -7.23 22.40
C LEU A 78 4.53 -8.70 22.59
N VAL A 79 3.47 -9.19 21.94
CA VAL A 79 3.07 -10.61 22.00
C VAL A 79 4.16 -11.52 21.42
N ILE A 80 4.80 -11.10 20.32
CA ILE A 80 5.86 -11.90 19.66
C ILE A 80 7.18 -11.85 20.44
N ASP A 81 7.50 -10.71 21.03
CA ASP A 81 8.71 -10.54 21.84
C ASP A 81 8.63 -11.41 23.12
N ASP A 82 7.42 -11.70 23.63
CA ASP A 82 7.18 -12.65 24.73
C ASP A 82 7.29 -14.12 24.28
N ASP A 83 6.55 -14.53 23.24
CA ASP A 83 6.68 -15.86 22.64
C ASP A 83 6.69 -15.81 21.10
N PRO A 84 7.85 -16.04 20.45
CA PRO A 84 7.97 -16.08 19.00
C PRO A 84 7.24 -17.25 18.31
N ARG A 85 6.66 -18.20 19.06
CA ARG A 85 5.99 -19.39 18.52
C ARG A 85 4.47 -19.26 18.44
N VAL A 86 3.90 -18.15 18.87
CA VAL A 86 2.46 -17.91 18.83
C VAL A 86 1.90 -17.95 17.41
N SER A 87 0.67 -18.42 17.28
CA SER A 87 -0.09 -18.41 16.04
C SER A 87 -0.73 -17.05 15.77
N ILE A 88 -1.07 -16.79 14.51
CA ILE A 88 -1.76 -15.55 14.11
C ILE A 88 -3.15 -15.48 14.77
N GLU A 89 -3.81 -16.61 14.98
CA GLU A 89 -5.12 -16.69 15.64
C GLU A 89 -5.03 -16.26 17.11
N GLU A 90 -4.02 -16.73 17.84
CA GLU A 90 -3.76 -16.31 19.22
C GLU A 90 -3.40 -14.82 19.32
N ILE A 91 -2.58 -14.32 18.37
CA ILE A 91 -2.27 -12.88 18.31
C ILE A 91 -3.55 -12.08 18.08
N GLN A 92 -4.41 -12.51 17.15
CA GLN A 92 -5.70 -11.86 16.88
C GLN A 92 -6.58 -11.82 18.15
N GLU A 93 -6.67 -12.93 18.88
CA GLU A 93 -7.47 -13.01 20.10
C GLU A 93 -6.97 -12.05 21.19
N GLN A 94 -5.64 -11.88 21.29
CA GLN A 94 -5.02 -11.00 22.28
C GLN A 94 -5.04 -9.52 21.89
N THR A 95 -4.89 -9.21 20.60
CA THR A 95 -4.65 -7.82 20.14
C THR A 95 -5.87 -7.19 19.49
N GLY A 96 -6.78 -7.96 18.91
CA GLY A 96 -8.02 -7.49 18.26
C GLY A 96 -8.02 -7.37 16.73
N PRO A 97 -6.91 -7.01 16.03
CA PRO A 97 -6.86 -7.00 14.58
C PRO A 97 -7.27 -8.32 13.93
N SER A 98 -7.92 -8.22 12.77
CA SER A 98 -8.28 -9.40 11.97
C SER A 98 -7.04 -10.17 11.52
N TYR A 99 -7.19 -11.48 11.29
CA TYR A 99 -6.12 -12.36 10.80
C TYR A 99 -5.29 -11.75 9.66
N GLY A 100 -5.95 -11.20 8.64
CA GLY A 100 -5.28 -10.60 7.48
C GLY A 100 -4.51 -9.33 7.83
N THR A 101 -5.03 -8.52 8.76
CA THR A 101 -4.31 -7.35 9.29
C THR A 101 -3.11 -7.79 10.12
N THR A 102 -3.27 -8.77 11.02
CA THR A 102 -2.17 -9.31 11.83
C THR A 102 -1.07 -9.88 10.94
N GLN A 103 -1.41 -10.69 9.93
CA GLN A 103 -0.44 -11.20 8.96
C GLN A 103 0.31 -10.07 8.26
N ARG A 104 -0.39 -9.00 7.86
CA ARG A 104 0.22 -7.84 7.22
C ARG A 104 1.13 -7.06 8.16
N ILE A 105 0.76 -6.92 9.44
CA ILE A 105 1.62 -6.31 10.47
C ILE A 105 2.91 -7.13 10.61
N LEU A 106 2.82 -8.45 10.70
CA LEU A 106 3.98 -9.34 10.83
C LEU A 106 4.95 -9.18 9.65
N VAL A 107 4.45 -9.21 8.42
CA VAL A 107 5.29 -9.21 7.21
C VAL A 107 5.73 -7.80 6.83
N ASP A 108 4.80 -6.86 6.66
CA ASP A 108 5.09 -5.56 6.05
C ASP A 108 5.66 -4.56 7.08
N HIS A 109 5.22 -4.64 8.33
CA HIS A 109 5.58 -3.65 9.36
C HIS A 109 6.71 -4.13 10.28
N LEU A 110 6.62 -5.38 10.76
CA LEU A 110 7.64 -5.97 11.64
C LEU A 110 8.75 -6.70 10.87
N GLN A 111 8.58 -6.91 9.56
CA GLN A 111 9.57 -7.56 8.70
C GLN A 111 9.95 -8.96 9.18
N LEU A 112 8.95 -9.69 9.71
CA LEU A 112 9.12 -11.04 10.25
C LEU A 112 8.72 -12.11 9.24
N THR A 113 9.41 -13.24 9.31
CA THR A 113 9.12 -14.42 8.50
C THR A 113 8.99 -15.64 9.39
N LYS A 114 8.01 -16.51 9.11
CA LYS A 114 7.87 -17.78 9.83
C LYS A 114 9.07 -18.68 9.52
N VAL A 115 9.77 -19.13 10.56
CA VAL A 115 10.81 -20.16 10.47
C VAL A 115 10.35 -21.39 11.23
N THR A 116 10.50 -22.58 10.64
CA THR A 116 10.16 -23.83 11.30
C THR A 116 11.23 -24.25 12.31
N ALA A 117 10.80 -24.80 13.44
CA ALA A 117 11.71 -25.33 14.44
C ALA A 117 12.55 -26.48 13.85
N ARG A 118 13.83 -26.56 14.24
CA ARG A 118 14.74 -27.65 13.85
C ARG A 118 14.65 -28.79 14.84
N TYR A 119 14.59 -30.02 14.35
CA TYR A 119 14.63 -31.21 15.20
C TYR A 119 15.99 -31.33 15.90
N LEU A 120 15.96 -31.60 17.21
CA LEU A 120 17.14 -31.89 18.00
C LEU A 120 17.12 -33.38 18.40
N PRO A 121 18.20 -34.15 18.19
CA PRO A 121 18.23 -35.59 18.48
C PRO A 121 17.99 -35.96 19.94
N LYS A 122 18.34 -35.08 20.87
CA LYS A 122 18.20 -35.32 22.31
C LYS A 122 18.10 -34.00 23.07
N GLN A 123 17.28 -33.97 24.11
CA GLN A 123 17.27 -32.90 25.11
C GLN A 123 18.46 -33.08 26.05
N LEU A 124 19.40 -32.14 26.01
CA LEU A 124 20.62 -32.18 26.82
C LEU A 124 20.39 -31.63 28.21
N THR A 125 20.99 -32.27 29.22
CA THR A 125 21.10 -31.69 30.57
C THR A 125 22.16 -30.59 30.61
N ASP A 126 22.13 -29.74 31.63
CA ASP A 126 23.10 -28.64 31.77
C ASP A 126 24.54 -29.16 31.91
N PHE A 127 24.71 -30.29 32.59
CA PHE A 127 25.99 -31.00 32.66
C PHE A 127 26.47 -31.43 31.27
N GLN A 128 25.62 -32.09 30.48
CA GLN A 128 25.96 -32.52 29.12
C GLN A 128 26.28 -31.34 28.19
N ARG A 129 25.58 -30.21 28.34
CA ARG A 129 25.87 -28.98 27.59
C ARG A 129 27.25 -28.44 27.92
N SER A 130 27.57 -28.32 29.20
CA SER A 130 28.86 -27.80 29.69
C SER A 130 30.03 -28.67 29.23
N GLU A 131 29.85 -29.99 29.33
CA GLU A 131 30.88 -30.96 28.94
C GLU A 131 31.18 -30.92 27.44
N ARG A 132 30.14 -30.81 26.59
CA ARG A 132 30.33 -30.66 25.14
C ARG A 132 31.11 -29.39 24.78
N VAL A 133 30.82 -28.27 25.46
CA VAL A 133 31.54 -27.01 25.22
C VAL A 133 33.00 -27.11 25.66
N ARG A 134 33.30 -27.82 26.76
CA ARG A 134 34.67 -28.07 27.21
C ARG A 134 35.45 -28.86 26.16
N ILE A 135 34.93 -30.01 25.73
CA ILE A 135 35.59 -30.90 24.77
C ILE A 135 35.85 -30.19 23.43
N CYS A 136 34.95 -29.33 22.95
CA CYS A 136 35.16 -28.60 21.69
C CYS A 136 36.15 -27.43 21.78
N LYS A 137 36.57 -27.03 22.98
CA LYS A 137 37.54 -25.93 23.19
C LYS A 137 38.97 -26.43 23.41
N GLU A 138 39.15 -27.71 23.71
CA GLU A 138 40.45 -28.41 23.74
C GLU A 138 40.93 -28.72 22.32
#